data_AF-A0AAD1WT88-F1
#
_entry.id   AF-A0AAD1WT88-F1
#
_cell.length_a   1.000
_cell.length_b   1.000
_cell.length_c   1.000
_cell.angle_alpha   90.00
_cell.angle_beta   90.00
_cell.angle_gamma   90.00
#
_symmetry.space_group_name_H-M   'P 1'
#
loop_
_entity.id
_entity.type
_entity.pdbx_description
1 polymer ?
#
loop_
_entity_poly.entity_id
_entity_poly.type
_entity_poly.pdbx_seq_one_letter_code
_entity_poly.pdbx_strand_id
1 'polypeptide(L)'
;MRASRNPGMPNEYNSIKIFADLSADTLQFRKSMAPITSTLREHDLNYRWGFPAKLLISHQGAIHAITTLKQGVQKLRDWGLPQPATEPTKSKVPKMSLEWTVKRKTALPLEHA
;
A
#
# COMPACT_ATOMS: atom_id res chain seq x y z
N MET A 1 -8.57 -6.56 12.86
CA MET A 1 -7.43 -7.47 12.61
C MET A 1 -6.15 -6.65 12.45
N ARG A 2 -5.13 -6.89 13.28
CA ARG A 2 -3.75 -6.40 13.07
C ARG A 2 -2.95 -7.60 12.53
N ALA A 3 -2.47 -7.55 11.29
CA ALA A 3 -1.54 -8.52 10.70
C ALA A 3 -0.48 -7.70 9.92
N SER A 4 0.83 -7.95 9.93
CA SER A 4 1.67 -8.88 10.69
C SER A 4 2.93 -8.11 11.09
N ARG A 5 3.23 -8.00 12.38
CA ARG A 5 4.61 -7.83 12.84
C ARG A 5 5.02 -9.20 13.35
N ASN A 6 5.36 -10.15 12.46
CA ASN A 6 5.61 -11.57 12.76
C ASN A 6 6.40 -11.77 14.07
N PRO A 7 5.75 -12.02 15.23
CA PRO A 7 6.47 -12.37 16.44
C PRO A 7 6.28 -13.89 16.60
N GLY A 8 7.22 -14.68 16.10
CA GLY A 8 7.21 -16.14 16.29
C GLY A 8 6.99 -17.00 15.03
N MET A 9 7.17 -16.44 13.82
CA MET A 9 7.25 -17.28 12.61
C MET A 9 8.69 -17.81 12.47
N PRO A 10 8.89 -19.11 12.17
CA PRO A 10 10.21 -19.66 11.89
C PRO A 10 10.93 -18.88 10.77
N ASN A 11 12.27 -18.81 10.84
CA ASN A 11 13.08 -18.00 9.93
C ASN A 11 12.84 -18.29 8.44
N GLU A 12 12.48 -19.53 8.10
CA GLU A 12 12.15 -19.98 6.74
C GLU A 12 10.93 -19.27 6.12
N TYR A 13 10.08 -18.64 6.94
CA TYR A 13 8.89 -17.93 6.47
C TYR A 13 9.00 -16.41 6.55
N ASN A 14 10.17 -15.86 6.88
CA ASN A 14 10.40 -14.41 6.93
C ASN A 14 10.21 -13.72 5.57
N SER A 15 10.27 -14.46 4.46
CA SER A 15 10.03 -13.95 3.11
C SER A 15 8.55 -13.85 2.74
N ILE A 16 7.65 -14.51 3.50
CA ILE A 16 6.21 -14.53 3.21
C ILE A 16 5.58 -13.21 3.63
N LYS A 17 4.90 -12.55 2.67
CA LYS A 17 4.15 -11.32 2.91
C LYS A 17 2.65 -11.62 2.86
N ILE A 18 1.96 -11.37 3.96
CA ILE A 18 0.51 -11.50 4.07
C ILE A 18 -0.12 -10.13 3.83
N PHE A 19 -1.04 -10.06 2.88
CA PHE A 19 -1.79 -8.86 2.57
C PHE A 19 -3.26 -9.05 2.92
N ALA A 20 -3.91 -7.96 3.34
CA ALA A 20 -5.36 -7.96 3.51
C ALA A 20 -6.05 -7.96 2.13
N ASP A 21 -7.18 -8.66 2.03
CA ASP A 21 -8.05 -8.57 0.87
C ASP A 21 -8.81 -7.23 0.88
N LEU A 22 -8.58 -6.40 -0.12
CA LEU A 22 -9.10 -5.04 -0.22
C LEU A 22 -9.74 -4.85 -1.59
N SER A 23 -10.91 -4.19 -1.63
CA SER A 23 -11.56 -3.85 -2.89
C SER A 23 -10.69 -2.92 -3.76
N ALA A 24 -10.93 -2.95 -5.07
CA ALA A 24 -10.24 -2.08 -6.03
C ALA A 24 -10.38 -0.59 -5.66
N ASP A 25 -11.57 -0.16 -5.24
CA ASP A 25 -11.82 1.22 -4.79
C ASP A 25 -10.96 1.60 -3.59
N THR A 26 -10.82 0.68 -2.64
CA THR A 26 -9.98 0.90 -1.45
C THR A 26 -8.51 1.04 -1.85
N LEU A 27 -8.03 0.21 -2.78
CA LEU A 27 -6.66 0.30 -3.28
C LEU A 27 -6.43 1.62 -4.04
N GLN A 28 -7.39 2.03 -4.87
CA GLN A 28 -7.32 3.30 -5.61
C GLN A 28 -7.32 4.50 -4.65
N PHE A 29 -8.14 4.47 -3.61
CA PHE A 29 -8.12 5.47 -2.55
C PHE A 29 -6.72 5.56 -1.91
N ARG A 30 -6.13 4.44 -1.50
CA ARG A 30 -4.78 4.43 -0.90
C ARG A 30 -3.71 4.98 -1.84
N LYS A 31 -3.79 4.66 -3.14
CA LYS A 31 -2.91 5.23 -4.17
C LYS A 31 -3.10 6.75 -4.29
N SER A 32 -4.34 7.24 -4.27
CA SER A 32 -4.63 8.69 -4.34
C SER A 32 -4.04 9.48 -3.17
N MET A 33 -3.90 8.84 -2.01
CA MET A 33 -3.35 9.41 -0.78
C MET A 33 -1.80 9.34 -0.71
N ALA A 34 -1.15 8.69 -1.68
CA ALA A 34 0.31 8.60 -1.78
C ALA A 34 1.03 9.94 -1.56
N PRO A 35 0.65 11.05 -2.24
CA PRO A 35 1.24 12.37 -2.01
C PRO A 35 1.23 12.78 -0.53
N ILE A 36 0.10 12.62 0.16
CA ILE A 36 -0.01 12.95 1.59
C ILE A 36 0.92 12.06 2.41
N THR A 37 0.88 10.75 2.19
CA THR A 37 1.70 9.81 2.98
C THR A 37 3.20 9.99 2.78
N SER A 38 3.64 10.48 1.63
CA SER A 38 5.04 10.84 1.38
C SER A 38 5.45 12.01 2.27
N THR A 39 4.68 13.10 2.27
CA THR A 39 4.94 14.25 3.16
C THR A 39 4.92 13.84 4.63
N LEU A 40 3.96 13.02 5.06
CA LEU A 40 3.94 12.53 6.45
C LEU A 40 5.20 11.73 6.80
N ARG A 41 5.71 10.93 5.88
CA ARG A 41 6.93 10.15 6.08
C ARG A 41 8.18 11.03 6.13
N GLU A 42 8.26 12.06 5.29
CA GLU A 42 9.37 13.02 5.27
C GLU A 42 9.45 13.86 6.56
N HIS A 43 8.32 14.06 7.24
CA HIS A 43 8.22 14.81 8.49
C HIS A 43 8.03 13.93 9.74
N ASP A 44 8.35 12.63 9.65
CA ASP A 44 8.28 11.66 10.75
C ASP A 44 6.92 11.59 11.47
N LEU A 45 5.83 11.89 10.75
CA LEU A 45 4.48 11.80 11.27
C LEU A 45 3.93 10.38 11.15
N ASN A 46 3.56 9.81 12.29
CA ASN A 46 3.01 8.47 12.34
C ASN A 46 1.58 8.43 11.76
N TYR A 47 1.37 7.59 10.76
CA TYR A 47 0.07 7.35 10.14
C TYR A 47 -0.23 5.85 10.01
N ARG A 48 -1.52 5.52 9.89
CA ARG A 48 -1.99 4.16 9.67
C ARG A 48 -3.26 4.14 8.81
N TRP A 49 -3.46 3.04 8.08
CA TRP A 49 -4.68 2.82 7.32
C TRP A 49 -5.82 2.35 8.23
N GLY A 50 -6.94 3.08 8.22
CA GLY A 50 -8.20 2.66 8.78
C GLY A 50 -9.08 1.97 7.72
N PHE A 51 -9.87 0.99 8.16
CA PHE A 51 -10.83 0.30 7.31
C PHE A 51 -12.12 1.14 7.12
N PRO A 52 -12.78 1.10 5.95
CA PRO A 52 -12.30 0.50 4.69
C PRO A 52 -11.28 1.40 3.96
N ALA A 53 -11.54 2.70 3.87
CA ALA A 53 -10.73 3.67 3.13
C ALA A 53 -10.56 4.98 3.92
N LYS A 54 -9.74 4.95 4.98
CA LYS A 54 -9.40 6.13 5.79
C LYS A 54 -7.91 6.16 6.11
N LEU A 55 -7.32 7.35 6.15
CA LEU A 55 -5.96 7.58 6.63
C LEU A 55 -6.05 8.18 8.03
N LEU A 56 -5.51 7.49 9.03
CA LEU A 56 -5.47 7.95 10.42
C LEU A 56 -4.07 8.50 10.71
N ILE A 57 -3.99 9.76 11.14
CA ILE A 57 -2.73 10.44 11.44
C ILE A 57 -2.70 10.79 12.93
N SER A 58 -1.59 10.48 13.59
CA SER A 58 -1.34 10.90 14.97
C SER A 58 -0.56 12.21 14.96
N HIS A 59 -1.17 13.29 15.43
CA HIS A 59 -0.53 14.61 15.50
C HIS A 59 -0.95 15.30 16.80
N GLN A 60 0.01 15.84 17.55
CA GLN A 60 -0.23 16.58 18.82
C GLN A 60 -1.14 15.84 19.82
N GLY A 61 -0.96 14.52 19.97
CA GLY A 61 -1.75 13.70 20.89
C GLY A 61 -3.17 13.37 20.43
N ALA A 62 -3.61 13.88 19.28
CA ALA A 62 -4.91 13.57 18.68
C ALA A 62 -4.77 12.66 17.45
N ILE A 63 -5.80 11.85 17.19
CA ILE A 63 -5.90 11.04 15.98
C ILE A 63 -6.87 11.73 15.02
N HIS A 64 -6.38 12.11 13.85
CA HIS A 64 -7.16 12.73 12.78
C HIS A 64 -7.47 11.70 11.70
N ALA A 65 -8.75 11.57 11.35
CA ALA A 65 -9.19 10.68 10.27
C ALA A 65 -9.42 11.47 8.98
N ILE A 66 -8.74 11.05 7.92
CA ILE A 66 -8.85 11.62 6.57
C ILE A 66 -9.56 10.63 5.65
N THR A 67 -10.64 11.09 5.03
CA THR A 67 -11.45 10.32 4.07
C THR A 67 -11.35 10.84 2.64
N THR A 68 -10.74 12.01 2.42
CA THR A 68 -10.61 12.62 1.09
C THR A 68 -9.28 13.34 0.93
N LEU A 69 -8.78 13.41 -0.31
CA LEU A 69 -7.49 14.05 -0.61
C LEU A 69 -7.50 15.51 -0.20
N LYS A 70 -8.59 16.23 -0.52
CA LYS A 70 -8.78 17.65 -0.18
C LYS A 70 -8.70 17.88 1.33
N GLN A 71 -9.35 17.05 2.13
CA GLN A 71 -9.29 17.14 3.60
C GLN A 71 -7.85 16.92 4.10
N GLY A 72 -7.13 15.97 3.52
CA GLY A 72 -5.74 15.72 3.90
C GLY A 72 -4.80 16.87 3.55
N VAL A 73 -4.93 17.45 2.35
CA VAL A 73 -4.16 18.65 1.95
C VAL A 73 -4.47 19.83 2.88
N GLN A 74 -5.74 20.03 3.24
CA GLN A 74 -6.13 21.06 4.20
C GLN A 74 -5.48 20.80 5.57
N LYS A 75 -5.46 19.55 6.05
CA LYS A 75 -4.83 19.20 7.33
C LYS A 75 -3.32 19.43 7.32
N LEU A 76 -2.63 19.10 6.22
CA LEU A 76 -1.21 19.41 6.07
C LEU A 76 -0.97 20.93 6.16
N ARG A 77 -1.82 21.73 5.52
CA ARG A 77 -1.77 23.19 5.62
C ARG A 77 -2.00 23.69 7.05
N ASP A 78 -3.00 23.14 7.75
CA ASP A 78 -3.30 23.47 9.14
C ASP A 78 -2.10 23.18 10.07
N TRP A 79 -1.29 22.17 9.74
CA TRP A 79 -0.08 21.80 10.49
C TRP A 79 1.19 22.50 10.01
N GLY A 80 1.09 23.41 9.03
CA GLY A 80 2.25 24.13 8.48
C GLY A 80 3.19 23.26 7.65
N LEU A 81 2.71 22.12 7.16
CA LEU A 81 3.49 21.20 6.32
C LEU A 81 3.43 21.60 4.84
N PRO A 82 4.48 21.32 4.06
CA PRO A 82 4.48 21.57 2.63
C PRO A 82 3.36 20.79 1.96
N GLN A 83 2.71 21.43 0.98
CA GLN A 83 1.68 20.75 0.19
C GLN A 83 2.37 19.72 -0.71
N PRO A 84 1.85 18.49 -0.78
CA PRO A 84 2.49 17.47 -1.59
C PRO A 84 2.38 17.86 -3.06
N ALA A 85 3.49 17.71 -3.79
CA ALA A 85 3.49 17.90 -5.23
C ALA A 85 2.45 16.96 -5.87
N THR A 86 1.62 17.50 -6.77
CA THR A 86 0.59 16.74 -7.50
C THR A 86 1.17 15.73 -8.49
N GLU A 87 2.49 15.59 -8.55
CA GLU A 87 3.14 14.74 -9.52
C GLU A 87 3.06 13.27 -9.09
N PRO A 88 2.53 12.38 -9.95
CA PRO A 88 2.54 10.95 -9.70
C PRO A 88 3.99 10.49 -9.69
N THR A 89 4.58 10.38 -8.51
CA THR A 89 5.86 9.72 -8.33
C THR A 89 5.68 8.30 -8.85
N LYS A 90 6.33 8.00 -9.99
CA LYS A 90 6.42 6.65 -10.55
C LYS A 90 7.10 5.79 -9.50
N SER A 91 6.31 5.18 -8.61
CA SER A 91 6.80 4.28 -7.59
C SER A 91 7.55 3.17 -8.31
N LYS A 92 8.82 2.96 -7.96
CA LYS A 92 9.60 1.77 -8.33
C LYS A 92 8.96 0.57 -7.63
N VAL A 93 7.79 0.15 -8.08
CA VAL A 93 7.20 -1.11 -7.62
C VAL A 93 8.16 -2.19 -8.08
N PRO A 94 8.70 -3.03 -7.19
CA PRO A 94 9.34 -4.26 -7.63
C PRO A 94 8.29 -4.99 -8.45
N LYS A 95 8.53 -5.15 -9.75
CA LYS A 95 7.75 -6.09 -10.57
C LYS A 95 7.86 -7.43 -9.86
N MET A 96 6.78 -7.90 -9.25
CA MET A 96 6.71 -9.30 -8.83
C MET A 96 7.00 -10.14 -10.07
N SER A 97 8.09 -10.90 -10.05
CA SER A 97 8.40 -11.83 -11.12
C SER A 97 7.26 -12.85 -11.18
N LEU A 98 6.56 -12.89 -12.32
CA LEU A 98 5.38 -13.72 -12.54
C LEU A 98 5.84 -15.12 -12.99
N GLU A 99 6.63 -15.83 -12.17
CA GLU A 99 7.20 -17.14 -12.55
C GLU A 99 6.19 -18.30 -12.46
N TRP A 100 4.91 -18.05 -12.20
CA TRP A 100 3.87 -19.09 -12.24
C TRP A 100 3.26 -19.30 -13.64
N THR A 101 3.87 -18.77 -14.71
CA THR A 101 3.47 -19.14 -16.08
C THR A 101 3.86 -20.59 -16.35
N VAL A 102 2.96 -21.51 -16.00
CA VAL A 102 3.02 -22.91 -16.40
C VAL A 102 3.03 -22.94 -17.93
N LYS A 103 4.22 -23.13 -18.52
CA LYS A 103 4.36 -23.51 -19.92
C LYS A 103 3.66 -24.87 -20.08
N ARG A 104 2.41 -24.86 -20.52
CA ARG A 104 1.77 -26.10 -21.02
C ARG A 104 2.62 -26.57 -22.20
N LYS A 105 3.34 -27.68 -22.01
CA LYS A 105 3.94 -28.42 -23.12
C LYS A 105 2.78 -28.89 -23.97
N THR A 106 2.63 -28.32 -25.16
CA THR A 106 1.80 -28.90 -26.22
C THR A 106 2.32 -30.31 -26.51
N ALA A 107 1.38 -31.24 -26.59
CA ALA A 107 1.61 -32.68 -26.65
C ALA A 107 2.43 -33.11 -27.88
N LEU A 108 3.24 -34.16 -27.69
CA LEU A 108 3.85 -34.97 -28.74
C LEU A 108 2.76 -35.49 -29.69
N PRO A 109 2.91 -35.40 -31.03
CA PRO A 109 2.04 -36.13 -31.93
C PRO A 109 2.35 -37.63 -31.83
N LEU A 110 1.30 -38.44 -31.61
CA LEU A 110 1.34 -39.89 -31.77
C LEU A 110 1.72 -40.22 -33.21
N GLU A 111 2.80 -40.97 -33.40
CA GLU A 111 2.95 -41.81 -34.58
C GLU A 111 1.96 -42.97 -34.48
N HIS A 112 1.22 -43.27 -35.54
CA HIS A 112 0.74 -44.60 -35.95
C HIS A 112 -0.11 -44.47 -37.23
N ALA A 113 0.47 -44.85 -38.38
CA ALA A 113 -0.11 -45.68 -39.44
C ALA A 113 0.83 -45.72 -40.65
#